data_AF-A0A0N1BTZ0-F1
#
_entry.id   AF-A0A0N1BTZ0-F1
#
_cell.length_a   1.000
_cell.length_b   1.000
_cell.length_c   1.000
_cell.angle_alpha   90.00
_cell.angle_beta   90.00
_cell.angle_gamma   90.00
#
_symmetry.space_group_name_H-M   'P 1'
#
loop_
_entity.id
_entity.type
_entity.pdbx_description
1 polymer ?
#
loop_
_entity_poly.entity_id
_entity_poly.type
_entity_poly.pdbx_seq_one_letter_code
_entity_poly.pdbx_strand_id
1 'polypeptide(L)'
;MTLPVRFVIFAAPRTGSNLLCGLLNGHPDILCHHGLFNPGGVHLARDRADLFPTLGDMAARDADPAGFLSRVWGAGGCVRAVGFKMNRGECALAERLLLDDPPVVKILLRRQNRVRTFVSEEIARFTGAWESYAGQVLPPAPSVCIPPDALMRHAELNAAYYARVEAALRASGQDWLETDYEALANPQELARILARLGVAPRGTLPAICRKRAPADLRTNILNFDELAQALHGTPLADDLMRPDLPDLVRQPLAS
;
A
#
# COMPACT_ATOMS: atom_id res chain seq x y z
N MET A 1 -23.86 -20.16 1.42
CA MET A 1 -22.84 -19.23 1.94
C MET A 1 -22.57 -18.21 0.86
N THR A 2 -22.56 -16.91 1.17
CA THR A 2 -22.23 -15.85 0.19
C THR A 2 -20.74 -15.92 -0.13
N LEU A 3 -20.38 -15.81 -1.41
CA LEU A 3 -18.96 -15.70 -1.81
C LEU A 3 -18.33 -14.47 -1.15
N PRO A 4 -17.04 -14.53 -0.77
CA PRO A 4 -16.37 -13.38 -0.18
C PRO A 4 -16.26 -12.24 -1.19
N VAL A 5 -16.34 -11.01 -0.69
CA VAL A 5 -16.00 -9.81 -1.47
C VAL A 5 -14.53 -9.90 -1.88
N ARG A 6 -14.25 -9.76 -3.17
CA ARG A 6 -12.90 -9.73 -3.71
C ARG A 6 -12.45 -8.28 -3.79
N PHE A 7 -11.23 -7.98 -3.39
CA PHE A 7 -10.71 -6.62 -3.51
C PHE A 7 -9.23 -6.55 -3.84
N VAL A 8 -8.83 -5.42 -4.45
CA VAL A 8 -7.43 -5.06 -4.69
C VAL A 8 -7.18 -3.65 -4.19
N ILE A 9 -6.04 -3.45 -3.54
CA ILE A 9 -5.51 -2.13 -3.18
C ILE A 9 -4.44 -1.75 -4.19
N PHE A 10 -4.78 -0.86 -5.13
CA PHE A 10 -3.82 -0.24 -6.03
C PHE A 10 -3.10 0.90 -5.34
N ALA A 11 -1.77 0.88 -5.42
CA ALA A 11 -0.91 1.82 -4.72
C ALA A 11 0.39 2.05 -5.49
N ALA A 12 1.05 3.18 -5.28
CA ALA A 12 2.47 3.30 -5.58
C ALA A 12 3.29 2.71 -4.40
N PRO A 13 4.56 2.31 -4.63
CA PRO A 13 5.44 1.96 -3.53
C PRO A 13 5.48 3.05 -2.46
N ARG A 14 5.58 2.64 -1.19
CA ARG A 14 5.73 3.54 -0.02
C ARG A 14 4.56 4.49 0.26
N THR A 15 3.35 4.20 -0.25
CA THR A 15 2.13 4.95 0.08
C THR A 15 1.31 4.34 1.22
N GLY A 16 1.87 3.39 1.96
CA GLY A 16 1.19 2.79 3.12
C GLY A 16 0.32 1.57 2.83
N SER A 17 0.42 0.96 1.66
CA SER A 17 -0.32 -0.27 1.34
C SER A 17 -0.09 -1.40 2.34
N ASN A 18 1.13 -1.58 2.85
CA ASN A 18 1.41 -2.54 3.93
C ASN A 18 0.72 -2.19 5.26
N LEU A 19 0.58 -0.91 5.58
CA LEU A 19 -0.16 -0.46 6.76
C LEU A 19 -1.64 -0.80 6.60
N LEU A 20 -2.25 -0.49 5.45
CA LEU A 20 -3.64 -0.82 5.19
C LEU A 20 -3.88 -2.34 5.21
N CYS A 21 -3.03 -3.15 4.57
CA CYS A 21 -3.11 -4.62 4.67
C CYS A 21 -3.07 -5.08 6.14
N GLY A 22 -2.16 -4.52 6.95
CA GLY A 22 -2.02 -4.85 8.37
C GLY A 22 -3.26 -4.48 9.19
N LEU A 23 -3.83 -3.29 8.96
CA LEU A 23 -5.07 -2.84 9.61
C LEU A 23 -6.25 -3.76 9.23
N LEU A 24 -6.40 -4.08 7.95
CA LEU A 24 -7.48 -4.96 7.47
C LEU A 24 -7.36 -6.39 8.02
N ASN A 25 -6.15 -6.94 8.11
CA ASN A 25 -5.92 -8.25 8.73
C ASN A 25 -6.15 -8.24 10.25
N GLY A 26 -6.29 -7.08 10.88
CA GLY A 26 -6.78 -6.97 12.25
C GLY A 26 -8.27 -7.36 12.39
N HIS A 27 -9.00 -7.42 11.27
CA HIS A 27 -10.41 -7.82 11.26
C HIS A 27 -10.55 -9.34 10.99
N PRO A 28 -11.27 -10.10 11.84
CA PRO A 28 -11.34 -11.57 11.73
C PRO A 28 -12.02 -12.07 10.45
N ASP A 29 -12.89 -11.25 9.86
CA ASP A 29 -13.63 -11.58 8.64
C ASP A 29 -12.94 -11.09 7.34
N ILE A 30 -11.67 -10.63 7.41
CA ILE A 30 -10.93 -10.14 6.24
C ILE A 30 -9.60 -10.87 6.12
N LEU A 31 -9.30 -11.35 4.90
CA LEU A 31 -7.98 -11.82 4.51
C LEU A 31 -7.39 -10.85 3.49
N CYS A 32 -6.39 -10.06 3.90
CA CYS A 32 -5.67 -9.15 3.03
C CYS A 32 -4.22 -9.60 2.85
N HIS A 33 -3.89 -10.23 1.72
CA HIS A 33 -2.50 -10.52 1.40
C HIS A 33 -1.70 -9.25 1.10
N HIS A 34 -0.38 -9.38 1.11
CA HIS A 34 0.53 -8.30 0.77
C HIS A 34 0.78 -8.30 -0.76
N GLY A 35 2.03 -8.17 -1.20
CA GLY A 35 2.38 -8.09 -2.62
C GLY A 35 2.41 -9.46 -3.27
N LEU A 36 1.25 -10.00 -3.67
CA LEU A 36 1.17 -11.32 -4.31
C LEU A 36 1.89 -11.36 -5.67
N PHE A 37 1.87 -10.22 -6.38
CA PHE A 37 2.48 -10.05 -7.71
C PHE A 37 3.84 -9.36 -7.66
N ASN A 38 4.46 -9.24 -6.48
CA ASN A 38 5.77 -8.61 -6.38
C ASN A 38 6.82 -9.40 -7.21
N PRO A 39 7.66 -8.74 -8.02
CA PRO A 39 8.68 -9.43 -8.81
C PRO A 39 9.73 -10.19 -7.96
N GLY A 40 9.89 -9.83 -6.68
CA GLY A 40 10.80 -10.49 -5.75
C GLY A 40 10.19 -11.68 -5.00
N GLY A 41 8.90 -11.97 -5.16
CA GLY A 41 8.25 -13.11 -4.54
C GLY A 41 6.74 -12.95 -4.30
N VAL A 42 6.09 -14.02 -3.85
CA VAL A 42 4.68 -14.01 -3.45
C VAL A 42 4.59 -13.69 -1.96
N HIS A 43 4.10 -12.50 -1.60
CA HIS A 43 4.00 -12.08 -0.19
C HIS A 43 2.57 -12.24 0.34
N LEU A 44 2.31 -13.34 1.05
CA LEU A 44 1.03 -13.65 1.68
C LEU A 44 0.77 -12.78 2.93
N ALA A 45 -0.42 -12.93 3.52
CA ALA A 45 -0.70 -12.39 4.84
C ALA A 45 0.20 -13.11 5.86
N ARG A 46 0.68 -12.39 6.90
CA ARG A 46 1.79 -12.84 7.76
C ARG A 46 1.57 -14.20 8.44
N ASP A 47 0.33 -14.48 8.84
CA ASP A 47 -0.09 -15.70 9.52
C ASP A 47 -0.67 -16.75 8.56
N ARG A 48 -0.56 -16.51 7.24
CA ARG A 48 -1.15 -17.35 6.20
C ARG A 48 -0.15 -18.02 5.28
N ALA A 49 1.03 -18.35 5.81
CA ALA A 49 2.03 -19.13 5.09
C ALA A 49 1.53 -20.54 4.74
N ASP A 50 0.53 -21.05 5.46
CA ASP A 50 -0.18 -22.31 5.18
C ASP A 50 -0.84 -22.34 3.79
N LEU A 51 -1.14 -21.18 3.21
CA LEU A 51 -1.77 -21.09 1.89
C LEU A 51 -0.78 -21.23 0.72
N PHE A 52 0.54 -21.14 0.95
CA PHE A 52 1.54 -21.22 -0.13
C PHE A 52 1.40 -22.48 -1.00
N PRO A 53 1.28 -23.70 -0.45
CA PRO A 53 1.10 -24.91 -1.26
C PRO A 53 -0.14 -24.88 -2.16
N THR A 54 -1.18 -24.14 -1.75
CA THR A 54 -2.42 -24.00 -2.51
C THR A 54 -2.29 -22.94 -3.60
N LEU A 55 -1.66 -21.81 -3.31
CA LEU A 55 -1.57 -20.67 -4.23
C LEU A 55 -0.47 -20.85 -5.28
N GLY A 56 0.64 -21.49 -4.91
CA GLY A 56 1.84 -21.62 -5.71
C GLY A 56 2.89 -20.56 -5.39
N ASP A 57 4.11 -20.81 -5.87
CA ASP A 57 5.25 -19.91 -5.73
C ASP A 57 5.28 -18.84 -6.84
N MET A 58 6.38 -18.09 -6.90
CA MET A 58 6.59 -17.04 -7.90
C MET A 58 6.57 -17.60 -9.34
N ALA A 59 7.20 -18.76 -9.58
CA ALA A 59 7.24 -19.37 -10.91
C ALA A 59 5.85 -19.80 -11.37
N ALA A 60 5.08 -20.45 -10.49
CA ALA A 60 3.70 -20.85 -10.77
C ALA A 60 2.78 -19.64 -11.02
N ARG A 61 2.98 -18.55 -10.28
CA ARG A 61 2.23 -17.30 -10.45
C ARG A 61 2.57 -16.59 -11.75
N ASP A 62 3.84 -16.51 -12.12
CA ASP A 62 4.28 -15.80 -13.34
C ASP A 62 3.92 -16.60 -14.60
N ALA A 63 3.89 -17.93 -14.53
CA ALA A 63 3.46 -18.79 -15.63
C ALA A 63 1.95 -18.69 -15.93
N ASP A 64 1.12 -18.48 -14.90
CA ASP A 64 -0.34 -18.34 -15.04
C ASP A 64 -0.92 -17.33 -14.02
N PRO A 65 -0.82 -16.02 -14.30
CA PRO A 65 -1.36 -14.98 -13.42
C PRO A 65 -2.87 -15.06 -13.22
N ALA A 66 -3.63 -15.50 -14.24
CA ALA A 66 -5.10 -15.58 -14.18
C ALA A 66 -5.56 -16.76 -13.31
N GLY A 67 -4.96 -17.93 -13.48
CA GLY A 67 -5.21 -19.07 -12.60
C GLY A 67 -4.71 -18.81 -11.18
N PHE A 68 -3.60 -18.09 -11.01
CA PHE A 68 -3.15 -17.65 -9.68
C PHE A 68 -4.19 -16.77 -8.98
N LEU A 69 -4.75 -15.74 -9.66
CA LEU A 69 -5.86 -14.94 -9.12
C LEU A 69 -7.06 -15.81 -8.73
N SER A 70 -7.42 -16.77 -9.58
CA SER A 70 -8.53 -17.69 -9.29
C SER A 70 -8.31 -18.50 -8.02
N ARG A 71 -7.07 -18.98 -7.78
CA ARG A 71 -6.70 -19.68 -6.54
C ARG A 71 -6.74 -18.76 -5.33
N VAL A 72 -6.28 -17.51 -5.45
CA VAL A 72 -6.37 -16.51 -4.38
C VAL A 72 -7.81 -16.28 -3.94
N TRP A 73 -8.72 -16.14 -4.90
CA TRP A 73 -10.16 -15.98 -4.61
C TRP A 73 -10.80 -17.22 -3.99
N GLY A 74 -10.32 -18.42 -4.32
CA GLY A 74 -10.76 -19.67 -3.72
C GLY A 74 -10.19 -19.93 -2.32
N ALA A 75 -9.02 -19.39 -1.99
CA ALA A 75 -8.30 -19.63 -0.73
C ALA A 75 -8.79 -18.77 0.46
N GLY A 76 -9.83 -17.94 0.26
CA GLY A 76 -10.40 -17.09 1.31
C GLY A 76 -11.02 -17.86 2.49
N GLY A 77 -11.36 -19.14 2.32
CA GLY A 77 -12.00 -19.93 3.38
C GLY A 77 -13.34 -19.34 3.81
N CYS A 78 -13.52 -19.11 5.12
CA CYS A 78 -14.77 -18.60 5.70
C CYS A 78 -14.83 -17.07 5.87
N VAL A 79 -13.83 -16.32 5.40
CA VAL A 79 -13.81 -14.85 5.54
C VAL A 79 -14.89 -14.19 4.67
N ARG A 80 -15.25 -12.95 5.01
CA ARG A 80 -16.22 -12.15 4.25
C ARG A 80 -15.57 -11.34 3.12
N ALA A 81 -14.30 -10.98 3.26
CA ALA A 81 -13.56 -10.30 2.21
C ALA A 81 -12.15 -10.90 2.04
N VAL A 82 -11.72 -11.08 0.80
CA VAL A 82 -10.38 -11.54 0.42
C VAL A 82 -9.77 -10.58 -0.60
N GLY A 83 -8.53 -10.19 -0.38
CA GLY A 83 -7.86 -9.23 -1.25
C GLY A 83 -6.37 -9.14 -1.03
N PHE A 84 -5.74 -8.23 -1.75
CA PHE A 84 -4.30 -8.01 -1.67
C PHE A 84 -3.91 -6.60 -2.12
N LYS A 85 -2.68 -6.17 -1.80
CA LYS A 85 -2.11 -4.97 -2.41
C LYS A 85 -1.43 -5.29 -3.74
N MET A 86 -1.53 -4.37 -4.68
CA MET A 86 -0.77 -4.38 -5.92
C MET A 86 -0.12 -3.02 -6.11
N ASN A 87 1.21 -2.99 -6.07
CA ASN A 87 1.94 -1.76 -6.31
C ASN A 87 2.10 -1.53 -7.82
N ARG A 88 2.26 -0.25 -8.19
CA ARG A 88 2.64 0.16 -9.55
C ARG A 88 3.79 -0.70 -10.08
N GLY A 89 3.56 -1.31 -11.25
CA GLY A 89 4.59 -2.00 -12.02
C GLY A 89 4.90 -3.42 -11.56
N GLU A 90 4.15 -3.98 -10.60
CA GLU A 90 4.36 -5.36 -10.13
C GLU A 90 4.02 -6.42 -11.19
N CYS A 91 2.83 -6.36 -11.81
CA CYS A 91 2.46 -7.25 -12.93
C CYS A 91 1.39 -6.61 -13.83
N ALA A 92 1.76 -6.25 -15.06
CA ALA A 92 0.86 -5.55 -15.99
C ALA A 92 -0.36 -6.39 -16.42
N LEU A 93 -0.19 -7.71 -16.57
CA LEU A 93 -1.30 -8.59 -16.94
C LEU A 93 -2.30 -8.71 -15.80
N ALA A 94 -1.84 -8.99 -14.57
CA ALA A 94 -2.72 -9.10 -13.41
C ALA A 94 -3.42 -7.78 -13.12
N GLU A 95 -2.72 -6.64 -13.24
CA GLU A 95 -3.34 -5.32 -13.08
C GLU A 95 -4.49 -5.10 -14.05
N ARG A 96 -4.30 -5.41 -15.35
CA ARG A 96 -5.36 -5.34 -16.35
C ARG A 96 -6.53 -6.26 -16.02
N LEU A 97 -6.26 -7.53 -15.67
CA LEU A 97 -7.30 -8.49 -15.29
C LEU A 97 -8.15 -7.98 -14.13
N LEU A 98 -7.53 -7.35 -13.13
CA LEU A 98 -8.22 -6.79 -11.97
C LEU A 98 -9.01 -5.53 -12.31
N LEU A 99 -8.46 -4.65 -13.17
CA LEU A 99 -9.14 -3.47 -13.67
C LEU A 99 -10.35 -3.84 -14.52
N ASP A 100 -10.27 -4.94 -15.29
CA ASP A 100 -11.33 -5.38 -16.20
C ASP A 100 -12.42 -6.25 -15.52
N ASP A 101 -12.29 -6.59 -14.23
CA ASP A 101 -13.20 -7.50 -13.48
C ASP A 101 -14.14 -6.72 -12.54
N PRO A 102 -15.39 -6.36 -12.94
CA PRO A 102 -16.28 -5.50 -12.15
C PRO A 102 -16.63 -6.00 -10.74
N PRO A 103 -16.82 -7.31 -10.51
CA PRO A 103 -16.98 -7.88 -9.17
C PRO A 103 -15.85 -7.58 -8.17
N VAL A 104 -14.61 -7.32 -8.62
CA VAL A 104 -13.50 -6.98 -7.72
C VAL A 104 -13.62 -5.53 -7.27
N VAL A 105 -13.66 -5.28 -5.97
CA VAL A 105 -13.63 -3.94 -5.38
C VAL A 105 -12.23 -3.33 -5.56
N LYS A 106 -12.16 -2.13 -6.13
CA LYS A 106 -10.90 -1.39 -6.29
C LYS A 106 -10.77 -0.34 -5.19
N ILE A 107 -9.63 -0.38 -4.50
CA ILE A 107 -9.23 0.65 -3.54
C ILE A 107 -7.98 1.33 -4.12
N LEU A 108 -8.03 2.65 -4.32
CA LEU A 108 -6.88 3.46 -4.71
C LEU A 108 -6.32 4.15 -3.47
N LEU A 109 -5.15 3.70 -3.02
CA LEU A 109 -4.45 4.26 -1.87
C LEU A 109 -3.29 5.15 -2.32
N ARG A 110 -3.38 6.44 -2.00
CA ARG A 110 -2.32 7.42 -2.26
C ARG A 110 -1.65 7.84 -0.97
N ARG A 111 -0.53 8.57 -1.10
CA ARG A 111 0.08 9.31 0.00
C ARG A 111 0.30 10.72 -0.51
N GLN A 112 -0.30 11.69 0.17
CA GLN A 112 -0.27 13.08 -0.29
C GLN A 112 1.17 13.61 -0.30
N ASN A 113 1.96 13.23 0.71
CA ASN A 113 3.35 13.68 0.81
C ASN A 113 4.27 12.87 -0.13
N ARG A 114 4.56 13.44 -1.31
CA ARG A 114 5.38 12.84 -2.37
C ARG A 114 6.86 12.80 -1.98
N VAL A 115 7.36 13.83 -1.29
CA VAL A 115 8.75 13.87 -0.78
C VAL A 115 9.00 12.72 0.18
N ARG A 116 8.12 12.52 1.17
CA ARG A 116 8.24 11.43 2.15
C ARG A 116 8.08 10.06 1.53
N THR A 117 7.27 9.95 0.48
CA THR A 117 7.15 8.72 -0.31
C THR A 117 8.50 8.36 -0.94
N PHE A 118 9.13 9.33 -1.63
CA PHE A 118 10.42 9.12 -2.29
C PHE A 118 11.56 8.87 -1.29
N VAL A 119 11.69 9.69 -0.24
CA VAL A 119 12.70 9.49 0.82
C VAL A 119 12.57 8.11 1.45
N SER A 120 11.34 7.67 1.74
CA SER A 120 11.12 6.33 2.29
C SER A 120 11.51 5.22 1.31
N GLU A 121 11.43 5.46 0.01
CA GLU A 121 11.83 4.49 -1.02
C GLU A 121 13.36 4.44 -1.12
N GLU A 122 14.04 5.58 -1.12
CA GLU A 122 15.51 5.66 -1.12
C GLU A 122 16.12 4.98 0.12
N ILE A 123 15.54 5.20 1.31
CA ILE A 123 15.95 4.48 2.53
C ILE A 123 15.75 2.97 2.38
N ALA A 124 14.63 2.52 1.79
CA ALA A 124 14.36 1.10 1.60
C ALA A 124 15.33 0.47 0.61
N ARG A 125 15.66 1.16 -0.49
CA ARG A 125 16.67 0.75 -1.48
C ARG A 125 18.05 0.63 -0.84
N PHE A 126 18.46 1.63 -0.05
CA PHE A 126 19.75 1.63 0.63
C PHE A 126 19.86 0.51 1.68
N THR A 127 18.82 0.30 2.49
CA THR A 127 18.86 -0.65 3.61
C THR A 127 18.44 -2.07 3.24
N GLY A 128 17.86 -2.28 2.06
CA GLY A 128 17.18 -3.54 1.68
C GLY A 128 15.91 -3.84 2.48
N ALA A 129 15.53 -3.00 3.45
CA ALA A 129 14.42 -3.24 4.35
C ALA A 129 13.16 -2.49 3.89
N TRP A 130 12.29 -3.23 3.18
CA TRP A 130 11.05 -2.75 2.60
C TRP A 130 9.85 -2.78 3.55
N GLU A 131 9.95 -3.53 4.65
CA GLU A 131 8.86 -3.73 5.61
C GLU A 131 9.34 -3.44 7.03
N SER A 132 8.41 -3.03 7.91
CA SER A 132 8.69 -2.79 9.32
C SER A 132 7.48 -3.15 10.15
N TYR A 133 7.63 -4.18 10.97
CA TYR A 133 6.56 -4.65 11.85
C TYR A 133 6.93 -4.44 13.31
N ALA A 134 5.91 -4.36 14.17
CA ALA A 134 6.10 -4.35 15.61
C ALA A 134 6.89 -5.58 16.08
N GLY A 135 7.93 -5.35 16.90
CA GLY A 135 8.81 -6.40 17.41
C GLY A 135 10.00 -6.75 16.52
N GLN A 136 10.07 -6.24 15.29
CA GLN A 136 11.24 -6.41 14.43
C GLN A 136 12.33 -5.39 14.78
N VAL A 137 13.55 -5.87 15.05
CA VAL A 137 14.74 -5.01 15.18
C VAL A 137 15.24 -4.69 13.78
N LEU A 138 15.24 -3.40 13.43
CA LEU A 138 15.72 -2.91 12.15
C LEU A 138 16.92 -1.99 12.38
N PRO A 139 17.86 -1.90 11.42
CA PRO A 139 18.93 -0.91 11.50
C PRO A 139 18.34 0.51 11.52
N PRO A 140 19.04 1.47 12.17
CA PRO A 140 18.67 2.88 12.14
C PRO A 140 18.43 3.36 10.71
N ALA A 141 17.44 4.24 10.52
CA ALA A 141 17.22 4.84 9.21
C ALA A 141 18.45 5.70 8.85
N PRO A 142 19.17 5.39 7.76
CA PRO A 142 20.30 6.20 7.32
C PRO A 142 19.80 7.57 6.87
N SER A 143 20.69 8.55 6.89
CA SER A 143 20.47 9.79 6.15
C SER A 143 20.77 9.57 4.68
N VAL A 144 19.96 10.14 3.79
CA VAL A 144 20.03 9.95 2.34
C VAL A 144 20.20 11.29 1.62
N CYS A 145 20.91 11.28 0.50
CA CYS A 145 20.93 12.40 -0.43
C CYS A 145 19.77 12.24 -1.42
N ILE A 146 19.02 13.30 -1.66
CA ILE A 146 17.82 13.29 -2.50
C ILE A 146 18.08 14.17 -3.73
N PRO A 147 18.29 13.58 -4.92
CA PRO A 147 18.44 14.35 -6.14
C PRO A 147 17.08 14.99 -6.51
N PRO A 148 16.99 16.32 -6.68
CA PRO A 148 15.73 17.01 -6.97
C PRO A 148 15.01 16.47 -8.22
N ASP A 149 15.76 16.27 -9.32
CA ASP A 149 15.17 15.76 -10.57
C ASP A 149 14.63 14.33 -10.42
N ALA A 150 15.27 13.50 -9.60
CA ALA A 150 14.82 12.13 -9.35
C ALA A 150 13.51 12.13 -8.55
N LEU A 151 13.39 13.02 -7.56
CA LEU A 151 12.17 13.22 -6.80
C LEU A 151 11.03 13.73 -7.70
N MET A 152 11.29 14.72 -8.55
CA MET A 152 10.26 15.26 -9.47
C MET A 152 9.77 14.18 -10.43
N ARG A 153 10.69 13.44 -11.08
CA ARG A 153 10.33 12.30 -11.94
C ARG A 153 9.56 11.23 -11.18
N HIS A 154 9.93 10.93 -9.93
CA HIS A 154 9.20 9.96 -9.12
C HIS A 154 7.76 10.40 -8.85
N ALA A 155 7.56 11.68 -8.52
CA ALA A 155 6.23 12.26 -8.32
C ALA A 155 5.39 12.20 -9.60
N GLU A 156 5.97 12.54 -10.75
CA GLU A 156 5.31 12.47 -12.06
C GLU A 156 4.94 11.03 -12.43
N LEU A 157 5.84 10.06 -12.24
CA LEU A 157 5.57 8.65 -12.48
C LEU A 157 4.44 8.13 -11.58
N ASN A 158 4.32 8.61 -10.34
CA ASN A 158 3.22 8.25 -9.45
C ASN A 158 1.92 8.87 -9.95
N ALA A 159 1.93 10.15 -10.32
CA ALA A 159 0.76 10.85 -10.84
C ALA A 159 0.24 10.18 -12.13
N ALA A 160 1.12 9.87 -13.08
CA ALA A 160 0.77 9.18 -14.32
C ALA A 160 0.19 7.79 -14.07
N TYR A 161 0.71 7.05 -13.08
CA TYR A 161 0.17 5.76 -12.67
C TYR A 161 -1.29 5.87 -12.19
N TYR A 162 -1.57 6.77 -11.25
CA TYR A 162 -2.94 6.95 -10.74
C TYR A 162 -3.89 7.46 -11.81
N ALA A 163 -3.46 8.44 -12.62
CA ALA A 163 -4.26 8.97 -13.73
C ALA A 163 -4.65 7.86 -14.72
N ARG A 164 -3.74 6.94 -15.05
CA ARG A 164 -4.02 5.81 -15.92
C ARG A 164 -5.02 4.83 -15.30
N VAL A 165 -4.86 4.50 -14.02
CA VAL A 165 -5.78 3.59 -13.32
C VAL A 165 -7.18 4.20 -13.24
N GLU A 166 -7.30 5.47 -12.84
CA GLU A 166 -8.57 6.18 -12.83
C GLU A 166 -9.20 6.29 -14.23
N ALA A 167 -8.40 6.54 -15.27
CA ALA A 167 -8.90 6.59 -16.64
C ALA A 167 -9.50 5.24 -17.07
N ALA A 168 -8.85 4.12 -16.72
CA ALA A 168 -9.38 2.78 -17.01
C ALA A 168 -10.70 2.51 -16.25
N LEU A 169 -10.77 2.91 -14.97
CA LEU A 169 -11.98 2.75 -14.16
C LEU A 169 -13.13 3.62 -14.67
N ARG A 170 -12.86 4.89 -15.02
CA ARG A 170 -13.86 5.78 -15.64
C ARG A 170 -14.34 5.26 -16.99
N ALA A 171 -13.43 4.82 -17.85
CA ALA A 171 -13.77 4.32 -19.18
C ALA A 171 -14.64 3.06 -19.13
N SER A 172 -14.45 2.22 -18.10
CA SER A 172 -15.26 1.02 -17.87
C SER A 172 -16.51 1.25 -17.01
N GLY A 173 -16.75 2.49 -16.55
CA GLY A 173 -17.89 2.84 -15.70
C GLY A 173 -17.87 2.18 -14.32
N GLN A 174 -16.71 1.70 -13.87
CA GLN A 174 -16.56 1.02 -12.59
C GLN A 174 -16.34 2.00 -11.46
N ASP A 175 -16.96 1.73 -10.31
CA ASP A 175 -16.75 2.46 -9.07
C ASP A 175 -15.48 2.00 -8.34
N TRP A 176 -14.83 2.92 -7.63
CA TRP A 176 -13.66 2.63 -6.80
C TRP A 176 -13.65 3.48 -5.52
N LEU A 177 -12.98 2.97 -4.50
CA LEU A 177 -12.78 3.66 -3.24
C LEU A 177 -11.43 4.38 -3.24
N GLU A 178 -11.43 5.70 -3.13
CA GLU A 178 -10.20 6.47 -2.92
C GLU A 178 -9.92 6.68 -1.43
N THR A 179 -8.67 6.51 -1.00
CA THR A 179 -8.21 6.80 0.36
C THR A 179 -6.76 7.30 0.31
N ASP A 180 -6.36 8.02 1.36
CA ASP A 180 -4.99 8.48 1.54
C ASP A 180 -4.34 7.84 2.76
N TYR A 181 -3.02 7.66 2.71
CA TYR A 181 -2.19 7.23 3.84
C TYR A 181 -2.47 8.05 5.09
N GLU A 182 -2.58 9.36 4.93
CA GLU A 182 -2.81 10.32 6.00
C GLU A 182 -4.18 10.14 6.68
N ALA A 183 -5.15 9.54 5.98
CA ALA A 183 -6.49 9.27 6.51
C ALA A 183 -6.59 7.92 7.24
N LEU A 184 -5.60 7.02 7.11
CA LEU A 184 -5.66 5.68 7.71
C LEU A 184 -5.65 5.67 9.25
N ALA A 185 -5.28 6.79 9.87
CA ALA A 185 -5.38 6.99 11.31
C ALA A 185 -6.81 7.31 11.79
N ASN A 186 -7.70 7.65 10.87
CA ASN A 186 -9.06 8.06 11.19
C ASN A 186 -9.96 6.81 11.28
N PRO A 187 -10.59 6.52 12.44
CA PRO A 187 -11.53 5.41 12.57
C PRO A 187 -12.71 5.47 11.60
N GLN A 188 -13.20 6.66 11.27
CA GLN A 188 -14.30 6.83 10.30
C GLN A 188 -13.86 6.44 8.88
N GLU A 189 -12.60 6.69 8.52
CA GLU A 189 -12.07 6.28 7.21
C GLU A 189 -11.94 4.76 7.12
N LEU A 190 -11.45 4.12 8.19
CA LEU A 190 -11.42 2.67 8.26
C LEU A 190 -12.83 2.07 8.21
N ALA A 191 -13.79 2.64 8.93
CA ALA A 191 -15.19 2.20 8.85
C ALA A 191 -15.76 2.30 7.43
N ARG A 192 -15.41 3.35 6.67
CA ARG A 192 -15.80 3.52 5.26
C ARG A 192 -15.19 2.44 4.37
N ILE A 193 -13.91 2.09 4.57
CA ILE A 193 -13.24 1.00 3.86
C ILE A 193 -13.91 -0.35 4.19
N LEU A 194 -14.18 -0.64 5.47
CA LEU A 194 -14.85 -1.88 5.89
C LEU A 194 -16.25 -2.01 5.29
N ALA A 195 -17.03 -0.92 5.28
CA ALA A 195 -18.34 -0.88 4.66
C ALA A 195 -18.28 -1.18 3.16
N ARG A 196 -17.27 -0.65 2.44
CA ARG A 196 -17.06 -0.95 1.02
C ARG A 196 -16.73 -2.42 0.76
N LEU A 197 -16.08 -3.07 1.72
CA LEU A 197 -15.76 -4.50 1.70
C LEU A 197 -16.90 -5.39 2.22
N GLY A 198 -18.06 -4.81 2.58
CA GLY A 198 -19.22 -5.56 3.06
C GLY A 198 -19.02 -6.18 4.45
N VAL A 199 -18.15 -5.60 5.27
CA VAL A 199 -17.83 -6.10 6.62
C VAL A 199 -18.23 -5.06 7.66
N ALA A 200 -18.90 -5.50 8.72
CA ALA A 200 -19.28 -4.62 9.83
C ALA A 200 -18.04 -4.18 10.62
N PRO A 201 -17.95 -2.91 11.08
CA PRO A 201 -16.88 -2.47 11.95
C PRO A 201 -16.82 -3.30 13.24
N ARG A 202 -15.63 -3.67 13.69
CA ARG A 202 -15.40 -4.32 14.99
C ARG A 202 -14.28 -3.62 15.73
N GLY A 203 -14.64 -2.79 16.72
CA GLY A 203 -13.70 -2.14 17.63
C GLY A 203 -12.49 -1.49 16.94
N THR A 204 -11.40 -1.38 17.68
CA THR A 204 -10.12 -0.87 17.19
C THR A 204 -9.37 -1.95 16.39
N LEU A 205 -9.02 -1.66 15.14
CA LEU A 205 -8.14 -2.53 14.34
C LEU A 205 -6.67 -2.27 14.73
N PRO A 206 -5.93 -3.26 15.27
CA PRO A 206 -4.57 -3.03 15.71
C PRO A 206 -3.63 -2.78 14.52
N ALA A 207 -2.91 -1.66 14.54
CA ALA A 207 -1.83 -1.41 13.58
C ALA A 207 -0.59 -2.24 13.96
N ILE A 208 -0.13 -3.10 13.06
CA ILE A 208 1.07 -3.94 13.27
C ILE A 208 2.30 -3.37 12.54
N CYS A 209 2.09 -2.60 11.46
CA CYS A 209 3.16 -2.02 10.64
C CYS A 209 3.67 -0.73 11.27
N ARG A 210 4.98 -0.66 11.57
CA ARG A 210 5.64 0.53 12.12
C ARG A 210 6.19 1.42 11.03
N LYS A 211 6.20 2.72 11.33
CA LYS A 211 6.88 3.70 10.51
C LYS A 211 8.40 3.66 10.75
N ARG A 212 9.19 3.70 9.67
CA ARG A 212 10.67 3.76 9.74
C ARG A 212 11.25 5.16 9.61
N ALA A 213 10.69 5.97 8.71
CA ALA A 213 11.25 7.29 8.42
C ALA A 213 11.06 8.23 9.62
N PRO A 214 12.07 9.06 9.95
CA PRO A 214 11.95 10.02 11.04
C PRO A 214 10.84 11.04 10.77
N ALA A 215 10.32 11.63 11.85
CA ALA A 215 9.27 12.64 11.76
C ALA A 215 9.76 13.89 11.02
N ASP A 216 11.01 14.29 11.23
CA ASP A 216 11.62 15.46 10.60
C ASP A 216 12.56 15.06 9.45
N LEU A 217 12.24 15.50 8.24
CA LEU A 217 13.05 15.28 7.05
C LEU A 217 14.39 16.00 7.10
N ARG A 218 14.51 17.14 7.82
CA ARG A 218 15.78 17.87 7.96
C ARG A 218 16.87 17.02 8.60
N THR A 219 16.50 16.09 9.47
CA THR A 219 17.46 15.20 10.14
C THR A 219 17.92 14.02 9.28
N ASN A 220 17.23 13.73 8.18
CA ASN A 220 17.45 12.53 7.38
C ASN A 220 17.87 12.83 5.93
N ILE A 221 17.56 14.02 5.41
CA ILE A 221 18.00 14.43 4.08
C ILE A 221 19.31 15.20 4.21
N LEU A 222 20.40 14.63 3.69
CA LEU A 222 21.74 15.22 3.79
C LEU A 222 21.87 16.55 3.04
N ASN A 223 21.17 16.69 1.91
CA ASN A 223 21.16 17.88 1.07
C ASN A 223 19.84 18.68 1.22
N PHE A 224 19.31 18.79 2.44
CA PHE A 224 17.99 19.38 2.67
C PHE A 224 17.85 20.80 2.11
N ASP A 225 18.82 21.68 2.36
CA ASP A 225 18.73 23.08 1.94
C ASP A 225 18.84 23.23 0.41
N GLU A 226 19.67 22.42 -0.24
CA GLU A 226 19.76 22.34 -1.71
C GLU A 226 18.42 21.86 -2.29
N LEU A 227 17.85 20.80 -1.71
CA LEU A 227 16.55 20.28 -2.12
C LEU A 227 15.45 21.33 -1.93
N ALA A 228 15.41 22.01 -0.78
CA ALA A 228 14.43 23.06 -0.52
C ALA A 228 14.51 24.19 -1.55
N GLN A 229 15.73 24.60 -1.92
CA GLN A 229 15.95 25.61 -2.95
C GLN A 229 15.48 25.13 -4.33
N ALA A 230 15.80 23.89 -4.70
CA ALA A 230 15.41 23.31 -5.99
C ALA A 230 13.90 23.08 -6.11
N LEU A 231 13.21 22.81 -5.00
CA LEU A 231 11.76 22.63 -4.98
C LEU A 231 10.99 23.96 -4.87
N HIS A 232 11.66 25.09 -4.66
CA HIS A 232 11.01 26.39 -4.51
C HIS A 232 10.13 26.71 -5.72
N GLY A 233 8.88 27.16 -5.45
CA GLY A 233 7.90 27.45 -6.50
C GLY A 233 7.24 26.21 -7.15
N THR A 234 7.60 24.99 -6.72
CA THR A 234 6.94 23.76 -7.17
C THR A 234 5.90 23.28 -6.16
N PRO A 235 4.92 22.46 -6.55
CA PRO A 235 3.98 21.83 -5.62
C PRO A 235 4.63 20.93 -4.56
N LEU A 236 5.92 20.58 -4.70
CA LEU A 236 6.65 19.72 -3.77
C LEU A 236 7.31 20.50 -2.61
N ALA A 237 7.39 21.83 -2.70
CA ALA A 237 7.93 22.67 -1.62
C ALA A 237 7.17 22.47 -0.31
N ASP A 238 5.84 22.45 -0.39
CA ASP A 238 4.97 22.27 0.78
C ASP A 238 5.12 20.86 1.38
N ASP A 239 5.26 19.83 0.53
CA ASP A 239 5.47 18.44 0.97
C ASP A 239 6.74 18.28 1.80
N LEU A 240 7.81 19.01 1.45
CA LEU A 240 9.08 18.95 2.17
C LEU A 240 8.95 19.43 3.62
N MET A 241 8.06 20.40 3.86
CA MET A 241 7.86 21.04 5.16
C MET A 241 6.71 20.42 5.96
N ARG A 242 5.82 19.67 5.32
CA ARG A 242 4.63 19.10 5.97
C ARG A 242 5.01 18.03 7.00
N PRO A 243 4.43 18.08 8.22
CA PRO A 243 4.60 17.01 9.19
C PRO A 243 4.05 15.70 8.64
N ASP A 244 4.62 14.59 9.10
CA ASP A 244 4.15 13.26 8.72
C ASP A 244 3.04 12.77 9.65
N LEU A 245 2.38 11.68 9.24
CA LEU A 245 1.49 10.94 10.12
C LEU A 245 2.25 10.37 11.34
N PRO A 246 1.65 10.40 12.55
CA PRO A 246 2.19 9.70 13.71
C PRO A 246 2.22 8.18 13.48
N ASP A 247 3.07 7.49 14.23
CA ASP A 247 3.18 6.02 14.19
C ASP A 247 1.95 5.36 14.83
N LEU A 248 1.07 4.79 14.01
CA LEU A 248 -0.22 4.24 14.46
C LEU A 248 -0.08 3.01 15.36
N VAL A 249 1.07 2.33 15.34
CA VAL A 249 1.35 1.20 16.25
C VAL A 249 1.37 1.66 17.72
N ARG A 250 1.53 2.97 17.97
CA ARG A 250 1.58 3.54 19.32
C ARG A 250 0.27 4.17 19.79
N GLN A 251 -0.80 4.14 18.98
CA GLN A 251 -2.09 4.73 19.34
C GLN A 251 -3.21 3.69 19.20
N PRO A 252 -4.01 3.43 20.23
CA PRO A 252 -5.29 2.74 20.02
C PRO A 252 -6.16 3.67 19.17
N LEU A 253 -6.59 3.23 17.98
CA LEU A 253 -7.61 3.95 17.22
C LEU A 253 -8.85 4.04 18.11
N ALA A 254 -9.16 5.24 18.59
CA ALA A 254 -10.19 5.46 19.58
C ALA A 254 -11.55 4.93 19.08
N SER A 255 -12.25 4.24 19.97
CA SER A 255 -13.64 3.77 19.85
C SER A 255 -14.62 4.90 19.59
#